data_AF-A0A5B3GD64-F1
#
_entry.id   AF-A0A5B3GD64-F1
#
_cell.length_a   1.000
_cell.length_b   1.000
_cell.length_c   1.000
_cell.angle_alpha   90.00
_cell.angle_beta   90.00
_cell.angle_gamma   90.00
#
_symmetry.space_group_name_H-M   'P 1'
#
loop_
_entity.id
_entity.type
_entity.pdbx_description
1 polymer ?
#
loop_
_entity_poly.entity_id
_entity_poly.type
_entity_poly.pdbx_seq_one_letter_code
_entity_poly.pdbx_strand_id
1 'polypeptide(L)'
;MVNMETNSDERKIIDRVLHRDMVFRYQLLGRLQADCEYYLNYGNRNIKRLWAGNVNLQIKLMAELYNSFKEDEKPQWLTMDEIIAYGKAMAEEE
;
A
#
# COMPACT_ATOMS: atom_id res chain seq x y z
N MET A 1 -14.22 17.53 8.20
CA MET A 1 -14.49 17.58 6.75
C MET A 1 -13.23 17.07 6.06
N VAL A 2 -13.22 15.83 5.56
CA VAL A 2 -12.06 15.32 4.81
C VAL A 2 -12.10 15.96 3.43
N ASN A 3 -11.04 16.68 3.07
CA ASN A 3 -11.00 17.54 1.89
C ASN A 3 -11.22 16.74 0.60
N MET A 4 -12.20 17.14 -0.21
CA MET A 4 -12.55 16.49 -1.48
C MET A 4 -11.37 16.48 -2.49
N GLU A 5 -10.43 17.42 -2.33
CA GLU A 5 -9.19 17.54 -3.11
C GLU A 5 -8.18 16.42 -2.80
N THR A 6 -8.04 15.97 -1.54
CA THR A 6 -7.07 14.93 -1.17
C THR A 6 -7.45 13.58 -1.78
N ASN A 7 -8.74 13.29 -1.91
CA ASN A 7 -9.22 12.06 -2.56
C ASN A 7 -8.91 12.04 -4.07
N SER A 8 -8.92 13.21 -4.72
CA SER A 8 -8.51 13.34 -6.13
C SER A 8 -7.02 13.06 -6.32
N ASP A 9 -6.16 13.56 -5.44
CA ASP A 9 -4.71 13.40 -5.58
C ASP A 9 -4.24 11.98 -5.27
N GLU A 10 -4.81 11.34 -4.23
CA GLU A 10 -4.62 9.91 -4.00
C GLU A 10 -4.99 9.09 -5.23
N ARG A 11 -6.14 9.41 -5.86
CA ARG A 11 -6.60 8.68 -7.04
C ARG A 11 -5.64 8.85 -8.21
N LYS A 12 -5.12 10.06 -8.47
CA LYS A 12 -4.10 10.29 -9.50
C LYS A 12 -2.82 9.49 -9.25
N ILE A 13 -2.39 9.36 -7.98
CA ILE A 13 -1.21 8.55 -7.63
C ILE A 13 -1.47 7.08 -7.91
N ILE A 14 -2.61 6.55 -7.46
CA ILE A 14 -3.01 5.15 -7.71
C ILE A 14 -3.09 4.88 -9.20
N ASP A 15 -3.78 5.72 -9.96
CA ASP A 15 -3.92 5.53 -11.41
C ASP A 15 -2.53 5.55 -12.08
N ARG A 16 -1.65 6.50 -11.75
CA ARG A 16 -0.27 6.53 -12.30
C ARG A 16 0.52 5.26 -12.02
N VAL A 17 0.36 4.67 -10.83
CA VAL A 17 1.00 3.41 -10.45
C VAL A 17 0.40 2.24 -11.23
N LEU A 18 -0.93 2.17 -11.35
CA LEU A 18 -1.63 1.09 -12.04
C LEU A 18 -1.41 1.08 -13.56
N HIS A 19 -1.10 2.23 -14.17
CA HIS A 19 -0.74 2.32 -15.59
C HIS A 19 0.67 1.81 -15.90
N ARG A 20 1.47 1.45 -14.89
CA ARG A 20 2.81 0.87 -15.09
C ARG A 20 2.72 -0.61 -15.47
N ASP A 21 3.79 -1.11 -16.04
CA ASP A 21 3.90 -2.52 -16.41
C ASP A 21 3.77 -3.44 -15.18
N MET A 22 3.46 -4.71 -15.45
CA MET A 22 3.21 -5.72 -14.43
C MET A 22 4.42 -5.92 -13.50
N VAL A 23 5.64 -5.87 -14.03
CA VAL A 23 6.88 -6.06 -13.26
C VAL A 23 7.04 -4.93 -12.24
N PHE A 24 6.83 -3.68 -12.68
CA PHE A 24 6.87 -2.53 -11.79
C PHE A 24 5.82 -2.63 -10.69
N ARG A 25 4.57 -2.97 -11.03
CA ARG A 25 3.49 -3.12 -10.05
C ARG A 25 3.83 -4.18 -9.01
N TYR A 26 4.37 -5.32 -9.43
CA TYR A 26 4.73 -6.42 -8.54
C TYR A 26 5.87 -6.03 -7.59
N GLN A 27 6.93 -5.40 -8.12
CA GLN A 27 8.05 -4.90 -7.32
C GLN A 27 7.61 -3.82 -6.33
N LEU A 28 6.75 -2.90 -6.75
CA LEU A 28 6.23 -1.87 -5.87
C LEU A 28 5.39 -2.49 -4.75
N LEU A 29 4.52 -3.46 -5.04
CA LEU A 29 3.75 -4.15 -4.01
C LEU A 29 4.66 -4.79 -2.95
N GLY A 30 5.74 -5.46 -3.38
CA GLY A 30 6.74 -6.03 -2.47
C GLY A 30 7.43 -4.95 -1.63
N ARG A 31 7.75 -3.80 -2.22
CA ARG A 31 8.30 -2.66 -1.48
C ARG A 31 7.31 -2.11 -0.44
N LEU A 32 6.03 -1.97 -0.80
CA LEU A 32 5.03 -1.44 0.13
C LEU A 32 4.81 -2.38 1.31
N GLN A 33 4.88 -3.69 1.08
CA GLN A 33 4.84 -4.71 2.11
C GLN A 33 6.04 -4.58 3.08
N ALA A 34 7.27 -4.47 2.54
CA ALA A 34 8.47 -4.28 3.35
C ALA A 34 8.44 -2.97 4.17
N ASP A 35 7.87 -1.89 3.61
CA ASP A 35 7.66 -0.64 4.36
C ASP A 35 6.71 -0.85 5.55
N CYS A 36 5.66 -1.67 5.41
CA CYS A 36 4.73 -1.99 6.51
C CYS A 36 5.42 -2.81 7.60
N GLU A 37 6.18 -3.85 7.22
CA GLU A 37 6.97 -4.64 8.15
C GLU A 37 7.99 -3.78 8.92
N TYR A 38 8.68 -2.89 8.20
CA TYR A 38 9.61 -1.96 8.84
C TYR A 38 8.87 -1.03 9.78
N TYR A 39 7.78 -0.38 9.34
CA TYR A 39 6.98 0.54 10.15
C TYR A 39 6.54 -0.07 11.48
N LEU A 40 6.05 -1.32 11.46
CA LEU A 40 5.54 -2.02 12.63
C LEU A 40 6.62 -2.55 13.57
N ASN A 41 7.78 -2.96 13.06
CA ASN A 41 8.80 -3.65 13.86
C ASN A 41 9.99 -2.75 14.23
N TYR A 42 10.66 -2.17 13.24
CA TYR A 42 11.97 -1.51 13.41
C TYR A 42 11.96 -0.01 13.09
N GLY A 43 10.86 0.49 12.54
CA GLY A 43 10.72 1.83 11.98
C GLY A 43 10.12 2.84 12.95
N ASN A 44 9.85 2.42 14.19
CA ASN A 44 9.27 3.27 15.23
C ASN A 44 8.01 4.01 14.74
N ARG A 45 7.17 3.31 13.96
CA ARG A 45 5.95 3.85 13.33
C ARG A 45 6.14 5.19 12.59
N ASN A 46 7.32 5.42 12.02
CA ASN A 46 7.63 6.67 11.35
C ASN A 46 7.01 6.71 9.94
N ILE A 47 5.93 7.46 9.78
CA ILE A 47 5.21 7.62 8.50
C ILE A 47 6.08 8.13 7.35
N LYS A 48 7.18 8.86 7.64
CA LYS A 48 8.12 9.38 6.62
C LYS A 48 8.93 8.27 5.95
N ARG A 49 8.85 7.04 6.45
CA ARG A 49 9.51 5.85 5.89
C ARG A 49 8.61 5.08 4.94
N LEU A 50 7.30 5.31 4.99
CA LEU A 50 6.34 4.73 4.05
C LEU A 50 6.53 5.39 2.67
N TRP A 51 6.56 4.59 1.61
CA TRP A 51 6.59 5.09 0.24
C TRP A 51 5.46 6.09 -0.05
N ALA A 52 4.25 5.81 0.42
CA ALA A 52 3.10 6.69 0.24
C ALA A 52 3.08 7.90 1.18
N GLY A 53 3.96 7.93 2.20
CA GLY A 53 4.00 8.98 3.23
C GLY A 53 2.76 9.05 4.14
N ASN A 54 1.82 8.10 4.00
CA ASN A 54 0.55 8.04 4.73
C ASN A 54 0.10 6.57 4.83
N VAL A 55 -0.38 6.16 6.01
CA VAL A 55 -0.81 4.77 6.28
C VAL A 55 -1.99 4.38 5.38
N ASN A 56 -3.03 5.21 5.30
CA ASN A 56 -4.23 4.90 4.52
C ASN A 56 -3.91 4.78 3.03
N LEU A 57 -3.12 5.70 2.47
CA LEU A 57 -2.72 5.63 1.06
C LEU A 57 -1.80 4.43 0.79
N GLN A 58 -0.89 4.10 1.72
CA GLN A 58 -0.03 2.91 1.62
C GLN A 58 -0.87 1.64 1.47
N ILE A 59 -1.82 1.41 2.37
CA ILE A 59 -2.67 0.21 2.39
C ILE A 59 -3.63 0.18 1.20
N LYS A 60 -4.20 1.33 0.84
CA LYS A 60 -5.06 1.46 -0.35
C LYS A 60 -4.29 1.11 -1.63
N LEU A 61 -3.07 1.61 -1.79
CA LEU A 61 -2.20 1.24 -2.92
C LEU A 61 -1.86 -0.25 -2.92
N MET A 62 -1.57 -0.85 -1.76
CA MET A 62 -1.32 -2.29 -1.67
C MET A 62 -2.53 -3.10 -2.15
N ALA A 63 -3.74 -2.76 -1.72
CA ALA A 63 -4.96 -3.44 -2.13
C ALA A 63 -5.25 -3.27 -3.63
N GLU A 64 -5.12 -2.06 -4.16
CA GLU A 64 -5.33 -1.76 -5.59
C GLU A 64 -4.29 -2.48 -6.47
N LEU A 65 -3.01 -2.48 -6.05
CA LEU A 65 -1.96 -3.25 -6.73
C LEU A 65 -2.27 -4.73 -6.70
N TYR A 66 -2.59 -5.31 -5.53
CA TYR A 66 -2.92 -6.73 -5.41
C TYR A 66 -4.09 -7.14 -6.30
N ASN A 67 -5.16 -6.34 -6.34
CA ASN A 67 -6.33 -6.58 -7.17
C ASN A 67 -6.09 -6.33 -8.67
N SER A 68 -5.01 -5.64 -9.03
CA SER A 68 -4.65 -5.40 -10.44
C SER A 68 -3.96 -6.59 -11.12
N PHE A 69 -3.64 -7.65 -10.37
CA PHE A 69 -3.13 -8.91 -10.91
C PHE A 69 -4.26 -9.90 -11.15
N LYS A 70 -4.13 -10.73 -12.18
CA LYS A 70 -4.99 -11.92 -12.32
C LYS A 70 -4.73 -12.90 -11.18
N GLU A 71 -5.66 -13.82 -10.95
CA GLU A 71 -5.54 -14.81 -9.87
C GLU A 71 -4.24 -15.65 -9.94
N ASP A 72 -3.78 -15.99 -11.15
CA ASP A 72 -2.54 -16.73 -11.39
C ASP A 72 -1.27 -15.86 -11.37
N GLU A 73 -1.43 -14.54 -11.41
CA GLU A 73 -0.34 -13.54 -11.36
C GLU A 73 -0.17 -12.95 -9.94
N LYS A 74 -1.11 -13.21 -9.02
CA LYS A 74 -1.05 -12.74 -7.65
C LYS A 74 0.18 -13.31 -6.92
N PRO A 75 0.84 -12.53 -6.07
CA PRO A 75 1.99 -13.01 -5.31
C PRO A 75 1.59 -14.11 -4.32
N GLN A 76 2.47 -15.10 -4.15
CA GLN A 76 2.30 -16.15 -3.13
C GLN A 76 2.73 -15.72 -1.72
N TRP A 77 3.51 -14.65 -1.62
CA TRP A 77 4.10 -14.14 -0.37
C TRP A 77 3.25 -13.06 0.30
N LEU A 78 2.09 -12.71 -0.26
CA LEU A 78 1.18 -11.72 0.31
C LEU A 78 -0.26 -12.06 -0.10
N THR A 79 -1.18 -11.93 0.84
CA THR A 79 -2.61 -12.13 0.67
C THR A 79 -3.38 -10.84 0.97
N MET A 80 -4.62 -10.74 0.48
CA MET A 80 -5.49 -9.59 0.81
C MET A 80 -5.75 -9.50 2.33
N ASP A 81 -5.89 -10.64 3.01
CA ASP A 81 -6.09 -10.65 4.46
C ASP A 81 -4.87 -10.11 5.23
N GLU A 82 -3.66 -10.37 4.76
CA GLU A 82 -2.44 -9.77 5.32
C GLU A 82 -2.37 -8.26 5.05
N ILE A 83 -2.79 -7.79 3.87
CA ILE A 83 -2.91 -6.35 3.58
C ILE A 83 -3.89 -5.68 4.55
N ILE A 84 -5.03 -6.31 4.82
CA ILE A 84 -6.02 -5.83 5.80
C ILE A 84 -5.44 -5.86 7.22
N ALA A 85 -4.69 -6.90 7.58
CA ALA A 85 -4.03 -7.00 8.89
C ALA A 85 -3.00 -5.89 9.10
N TYR A 86 -2.17 -5.57 8.08
CA TYR A 86 -1.27 -4.43 8.11
C TYR A 86 -2.03 -3.12 8.39
N GLY A 87 -3.14 -2.89 7.68
CA GLY A 87 -3.94 -1.68 7.88
C GLY A 87 -4.47 -1.53 9.30
N LYS A 88 -4.93 -2.62 9.92
CA LYS A 88 -5.37 -2.61 11.33
C LYS A 88 -4.21 -2.31 12.28
N ALA A 89 -3.12 -3.09 12.19
CA ALA A 89 -1.98 -2.95 13.09
C ALA A 89 -1.32 -1.55 13.00
N MET A 90 -1.28 -0.96 11.80
CA MET A 90 -0.69 0.36 11.58
C MET A 90 -1.58 1.50 12.08
N ALA A 91 -2.91 1.30 12.14
CA ALA A 91 -3.87 2.29 12.64
C ALA A 91 -4.05 2.28 14.17
N GLU A 92 -3.65 1.21 14.86
CA GLU A 92 -3.84 1.02 16.31
C GLU A 92 -3.01 1.94 17.24
N GLU A 93 -2.28 2.94 16.72
CA GLU A 93 -1.51 3.92 17.54
C GLU A 93 -1.75 5.40 17.12
N GLU A 94 -2.93 5.74 16.60
CA GLU A 94 -3.41 7.14 16.61
C GLU A 94 -4.03 7.53 17.97
#